data_AF-A0A960ZKT7-F1
#
_entry.id   AF-A0A960ZKT7-F1
#
_cell.length_a   1.000
_cell.length_b   1.000
_cell.length_c   1.000
_cell.angle_alpha   90.00
_cell.angle_beta   90.00
_cell.angle_gamma   90.00
#
_symmetry.space_group_name_H-M   'P 1'
#
loop_
_entity.id
_entity.type
_entity.pdbx_description
1 polymer ?
#
loop_
_entity_poly.entity_id
_entity_poly.type
_entity_poly.pdbx_seq_one_letter_code
_entity_poly.pdbx_strand_id
1 'polypeptide(L)'
;SFLAVRFHSIMLASAILLLIFSTVLQAKTVKYSGEWFDVMIPSDFTIKPSLNNGSTDTVISAFFISPDQKVAFYIFAPQWSGDPVDIKLKPGVEKEISRTSKRNGGNQITWFSYKNIKTGYTRAYQQTENEEGTSLTIIGIEYDNESAYEKYKNQYLAFKKSLVQYAD
;
A
#
# COMPACT_ATOMS: atom_id res chain seq x y z
N SER A 1 -74.49 -30.51 -16.46
CA SER A 1 -73.84 -31.16 -15.30
C SER A 1 -72.51 -31.75 -15.74
N PHE A 2 -71.48 -31.61 -14.88
CA PHE A 2 -70.10 -32.13 -14.96
C PHE A 2 -69.17 -31.45 -15.99
N LEU A 3 -68.17 -30.61 -15.66
CA LEU A 3 -66.97 -30.60 -14.78
C LEU A 3 -65.69 -31.16 -15.45
N ALA A 4 -64.59 -30.40 -15.27
CA ALA A 4 -63.15 -30.72 -15.43
C ALA A 4 -62.58 -30.54 -16.86
N VAL A 5 -61.37 -30.03 -17.12
CA VAL A 5 -60.10 -29.98 -16.37
C VAL A 5 -59.29 -28.72 -16.77
N ARG A 6 -58.64 -28.06 -15.80
CA ARG A 6 -57.59 -27.02 -16.01
C ARG A 6 -56.27 -27.68 -16.39
N PHE A 7 -55.42 -27.05 -17.22
CA PHE A 7 -53.96 -27.03 -16.98
C PHE A 7 -53.31 -25.81 -17.66
N HIS A 8 -52.72 -24.95 -16.83
CA HIS A 8 -51.76 -23.93 -17.24
C HIS A 8 -50.39 -24.59 -17.39
N SER A 9 -49.68 -24.31 -18.49
CA SER A 9 -48.26 -24.64 -18.61
C SER A 9 -47.46 -23.36 -18.87
N ILE A 10 -46.95 -22.82 -17.78
CA ILE A 10 -45.91 -21.79 -17.74
C ILE A 10 -44.61 -22.48 -18.16
N MET A 11 -44.00 -22.06 -19.27
CA MET A 11 -42.62 -22.45 -19.59
C MET A 11 -41.67 -21.72 -18.65
N LEU A 12 -41.13 -22.43 -17.66
CA LEU A 12 -40.08 -21.94 -16.78
C LEU A 12 -38.72 -22.17 -17.47
N ALA A 13 -38.13 -21.13 -18.05
CA ALA A 13 -36.74 -21.17 -18.49
C ALA A 13 -35.83 -21.10 -17.25
N SER A 14 -35.15 -22.21 -16.94
CA SER A 14 -34.19 -22.30 -15.84
C SER A 14 -32.89 -21.61 -16.26
N ALA A 15 -32.66 -20.39 -15.79
CA ALA A 15 -31.38 -19.70 -15.92
C ALA A 15 -30.42 -20.23 -14.83
N ILE A 16 -29.44 -21.05 -15.21
CA ILE A 16 -28.36 -21.47 -14.32
C ILE A 16 -27.40 -20.28 -14.15
N LEU A 17 -27.55 -19.56 -13.04
CA LEU A 17 -26.60 -18.54 -12.60
C LEU A 17 -25.38 -19.25 -11.99
N LEU A 18 -24.33 -19.44 -12.78
CA LEU A 18 -23.01 -19.85 -12.29
C LEU A 18 -22.39 -18.68 -11.49
N LEU A 19 -22.65 -18.65 -10.18
CA LEU A 19 -21.91 -17.83 -9.24
C LEU A 19 -20.50 -18.40 -9.12
N ILE A 20 -19.58 -17.85 -9.91
CA ILE A 20 -18.15 -18.09 -9.76
C ILE A 20 -17.75 -17.40 -8.46
N PHE A 21 -17.71 -18.14 -7.36
CA PHE A 21 -17.09 -17.68 -6.12
C PHE A 21 -15.58 -17.65 -6.36
N SER A 22 -15.08 -16.51 -6.83
CA SER A 22 -13.65 -16.21 -6.78
C SER A 22 -13.27 -16.16 -5.31
N THR A 23 -12.66 -17.24 -4.81
CA THR A 23 -12.03 -17.25 -3.49
C THR A 23 -10.91 -16.21 -3.54
N VAL A 24 -11.14 -15.05 -2.94
CA VAL A 24 -10.06 -14.11 -2.67
C VAL A 24 -9.17 -14.81 -1.67
N LEU A 25 -8.05 -15.37 -2.16
CA LEU A 25 -7.02 -15.92 -1.29
C LEU A 25 -6.54 -14.74 -0.43
N GLN A 26 -6.97 -14.67 0.82
CA GLN A 26 -6.54 -13.63 1.73
C GLN A 26 -5.05 -13.86 1.98
N ALA A 27 -4.21 -12.99 1.41
CA ALA A 27 -2.77 -13.11 1.53
C ALA A 27 -2.41 -13.14 3.02
N LYS A 28 -1.78 -14.23 3.46
CA LYS A 28 -1.27 -14.37 4.82
C LYS A 28 -0.30 -13.22 5.09
N THR A 29 -0.48 -12.52 6.21
CA THR A 29 0.43 -11.45 6.63
C THR A 29 1.31 -11.89 7.79
N VAL A 30 2.48 -11.26 7.90
CA VAL A 30 3.42 -11.39 9.01
C VAL A 30 3.77 -10.01 9.54
N LYS A 31 4.11 -9.95 10.83
CA LYS A 31 4.57 -8.73 11.45
C LYS A 31 6.03 -8.48 11.09
N TYR A 32 6.35 -7.24 10.74
CA TYR A 32 7.70 -6.74 10.61
C TYR A 32 7.91 -5.61 11.62
N SER A 33 9.02 -5.69 12.35
CA SER A 33 9.39 -4.73 13.39
C SER A 33 10.64 -3.97 12.95
N GLY A 34 10.49 -2.65 12.76
CA GLY A 34 11.60 -1.72 12.66
C GLY A 34 12.01 -1.23 14.05
N GLU A 35 12.87 -0.21 14.09
CA GLU A 35 13.37 0.35 15.36
C GLU A 35 12.25 1.02 16.18
N TRP A 36 11.41 1.82 15.51
CA TRP A 36 10.37 2.65 16.13
C TRP A 36 8.97 2.39 15.58
N PHE A 37 8.80 1.25 14.89
CA PHE A 37 7.52 0.91 14.27
C PHE A 37 7.30 -0.59 14.10
N ASP A 38 6.02 -0.96 14.03
CA ASP A 38 5.54 -2.26 13.58
C ASP A 38 4.61 -2.08 12.37
N VAL A 39 4.66 -3.02 11.42
CA VAL A 39 3.75 -3.11 10.27
C VAL A 39 3.42 -4.57 9.96
N MET A 40 2.26 -4.81 9.36
CA MET A 40 1.86 -6.10 8.80
C MET A 40 2.12 -6.12 7.29
N ILE A 41 2.90 -7.08 6.82
CA ILE A 41 3.26 -7.22 5.41
C ILE A 41 2.76 -8.57 4.85
N PRO A 42 2.44 -8.68 3.56
CA PRO A 42 2.19 -9.99 2.95
C PRO A 42 3.41 -10.91 3.12
N SER A 43 3.16 -12.15 3.56
CA SER A 43 4.21 -13.11 3.97
C SER A 43 5.10 -13.62 2.83
N ASP A 44 4.70 -13.39 1.59
CA ASP A 44 5.43 -13.71 0.37
C ASP A 44 6.31 -12.55 -0.13
N PHE A 45 6.24 -11.38 0.51
CA PHE A 45 7.05 -10.23 0.10
C PHE A 45 8.49 -10.38 0.60
N THR A 46 9.44 -9.98 -0.24
CA THR A 46 10.85 -9.90 0.13
C THR A 46 11.10 -8.61 0.90
N ILE A 47 11.70 -8.73 2.09
CA ILE A 47 12.08 -7.58 2.91
C ILE A 47 13.44 -7.07 2.45
N LYS A 48 13.54 -5.78 2.18
CA LYS A 48 14.78 -5.07 1.89
C LYS A 48 14.95 -3.91 2.86
N PRO A 49 15.73 -4.08 3.95
CA PRO A 49 16.07 -3.00 4.85
C PRO A 49 16.79 -1.85 4.10
N SER A 50 16.64 -0.60 4.56
CA SER A 50 17.18 0.58 3.87
C SER A 50 18.01 1.48 4.79
N LEU A 51 17.39 2.37 5.57
CA LEU A 51 18.10 3.30 6.47
C LEU A 51 18.09 2.79 7.90
N ASN A 52 19.20 3.02 8.62
CA ASN A 52 19.31 2.80 10.07
C ASN A 52 19.53 4.14 10.80
N ASN A 53 19.38 4.12 12.12
CA ASN A 53 19.62 5.28 12.98
C ASN A 53 21.05 5.27 13.57
N GLY A 54 22.03 4.71 12.84
CA GLY A 54 23.40 4.51 13.34
C GLY A 54 23.63 3.22 14.16
N SER A 55 22.56 2.47 14.48
CA SER A 55 22.65 1.08 14.98
C SER A 55 22.70 0.09 13.81
N THR A 56 23.35 -1.08 13.98
CA THR A 56 23.42 -2.11 12.92
C THR A 56 22.23 -3.07 12.91
N ASP A 57 21.48 -3.13 14.01
CA ASP A 57 20.56 -4.26 14.25
C ASP A 57 19.10 -3.93 13.90
N THR A 58 18.77 -2.65 13.73
CA THR A 58 17.41 -2.17 13.46
C THR A 58 17.41 -1.08 12.39
N VAL A 59 16.30 -0.96 11.67
CA VAL A 59 16.13 0.04 10.62
C VAL A 59 14.96 0.97 10.88
N ILE A 60 15.09 2.20 10.40
CA ILE A 60 14.05 3.23 10.40
C ILE A 60 13.34 3.31 9.05
N SER A 61 13.87 2.68 8.00
CA SER A 61 13.15 2.45 6.75
C SER A 61 13.39 1.09 6.12
N ALA A 62 12.38 0.62 5.38
CA ALA A 62 12.43 -0.65 4.66
C ALA A 62 11.52 -0.64 3.44
N PHE A 63 11.88 -1.47 2.46
CA PHE A 63 11.06 -1.82 1.30
C PHE A 63 10.56 -3.26 1.43
N PHE A 64 9.32 -3.50 1.01
CA PHE A 64 8.70 -4.82 0.95
C PHE A 64 8.29 -5.10 -0.48
N ILE A 65 9.00 -5.99 -1.15
CA ILE A 65 8.95 -6.18 -2.60
C ILE A 65 8.06 -7.38 -2.93
N SER A 66 7.12 -7.20 -3.85
CA SER A 66 6.22 -8.27 -4.30
C SER A 66 6.98 -9.42 -4.99
N PRO A 67 6.47 -10.67 -4.97
CA PRO A 67 7.12 -11.80 -5.61
C PRO A 67 7.41 -11.62 -7.11
N ASP A 68 6.55 -10.87 -7.81
CA ASP A 68 6.71 -10.55 -9.23
C ASP A 68 7.57 -9.32 -9.50
N GLN A 69 8.11 -8.69 -8.43
CA GLN A 69 8.94 -7.49 -8.45
C GLN A 69 8.27 -6.27 -9.11
N LYS A 70 6.94 -6.29 -9.24
CA LYS A 70 6.17 -5.20 -9.86
C LYS A 70 5.77 -4.10 -8.91
N VAL A 71 5.83 -4.37 -7.60
CA VAL A 71 5.44 -3.44 -6.54
C VAL A 71 6.42 -3.51 -5.37
N ALA A 72 6.68 -2.37 -4.75
CA ALA A 72 7.30 -2.30 -3.43
C ALA A 72 6.47 -1.43 -2.49
N PHE A 73 6.19 -1.90 -1.28
CA PHE A 73 5.71 -1.04 -0.19
C PHE A 73 6.90 -0.43 0.53
N TYR A 74 6.74 0.78 1.04
CA TYR A 74 7.80 1.53 1.70
C TYR A 74 7.32 2.11 3.02
N ILE A 75 8.21 2.11 4.02
CA ILE A 75 8.03 2.82 5.28
C ILE A 75 9.34 3.52 5.65
N PHE A 76 9.22 4.74 6.17
CA PHE A 76 10.23 5.48 6.92
C PHE A 76 9.54 6.05 8.15
N ALA A 77 9.99 5.61 9.32
CA ALA A 77 9.41 5.97 10.61
C ALA A 77 10.51 5.98 11.68
N PRO A 78 11.41 6.98 11.69
CA PRO A 78 12.30 7.24 12.81
C PRO A 78 11.51 7.63 14.08
N GLN A 79 12.18 7.64 15.23
CA GLN A 79 11.59 8.08 16.50
C GLN A 79 11.06 9.52 16.42
N TRP A 80 11.80 10.40 15.72
CA TRP A 80 11.52 11.83 15.60
C TRP A 80 11.40 12.23 14.13
N SER A 81 11.96 13.38 13.76
CA SER A 81 12.14 13.76 12.37
C SER A 81 13.39 13.11 11.77
N GLY A 82 13.61 13.28 10.47
CA GLY A 82 14.79 12.76 9.78
C GLY A 82 14.80 13.08 8.28
N ASP A 83 15.90 12.74 7.60
CA ASP A 83 16.03 12.91 6.15
C ASP A 83 15.85 11.56 5.42
N PRO A 84 14.74 11.36 4.67
CA PRO A 84 14.47 10.11 3.94
C PRO A 84 15.28 10.05 2.63
N VAL A 85 16.60 9.93 2.76
CA VAL A 85 17.56 10.04 1.64
C VAL A 85 17.38 8.95 0.57
N ASP A 86 16.84 7.80 0.95
CA ASP A 86 16.61 6.61 0.11
C ASP A 86 15.46 6.77 -0.88
N ILE A 87 14.57 7.74 -0.67
CA ILE A 87 13.44 8.03 -1.57
C ILE A 87 13.51 9.40 -2.26
N LYS A 88 14.63 10.13 -2.15
CA LYS A 88 14.81 11.42 -2.84
C LYS A 88 14.50 11.32 -4.34
N LEU A 89 13.93 12.38 -4.91
CA LEU A 89 13.74 12.51 -6.35
C LEU A 89 15.09 12.32 -7.04
N LYS A 90 15.13 11.51 -8.10
CA LYS A 90 16.35 11.25 -8.88
C LYS A 90 16.40 12.17 -10.11
N PRO A 91 17.17 13.28 -10.10
CA PRO A 91 17.15 14.25 -11.19
C PRO A 91 17.59 13.63 -12.51
N GLY A 92 16.93 14.00 -13.61
CA GLY A 92 17.21 13.46 -14.95
C GLY A 92 16.70 12.02 -15.19
N VAL A 93 16.26 11.31 -14.15
CA VAL A 93 15.68 9.96 -14.24
C VAL A 93 14.18 10.01 -13.95
N GLU A 94 13.78 10.81 -12.98
CA GLU A 94 12.41 10.95 -12.50
C GLU A 94 11.95 12.42 -12.59
N LYS A 95 10.63 12.59 -12.61
CA LYS A 95 9.96 13.88 -12.42
C LYS A 95 8.91 13.80 -11.32
N GLU A 96 8.73 14.87 -10.57
CA GLU A 96 7.55 15.02 -9.71
C GLU A 96 6.31 15.23 -10.59
N ILE A 97 5.31 14.37 -10.40
CA ILE A 97 4.06 14.41 -11.17
C ILE A 97 2.85 14.86 -10.34
N SER A 98 3.00 14.88 -9.01
CA SER A 98 1.97 15.32 -8.09
C SER A 98 2.60 15.69 -6.76
N ARG A 99 2.09 16.76 -6.14
CA ARG A 99 2.31 17.12 -4.75
C ARG A 99 1.12 17.89 -4.23
N THR A 100 0.54 17.42 -3.14
CA THR A 100 -0.60 18.05 -2.47
C THR A 100 -0.43 17.93 -0.97
N SER A 101 -0.71 19.00 -0.24
CA SER A 101 -0.66 19.01 1.22
C SER A 101 -2.02 19.33 1.81
N LYS A 102 -2.32 18.76 2.98
CA LYS A 102 -3.50 19.05 3.78
C LYS A 102 -3.13 19.07 5.26
N ARG A 103 -3.67 20.03 6.00
CA ARG A 103 -3.62 20.00 7.47
C ARG A 103 -4.76 19.13 8.01
N ASN A 104 -4.46 18.25 8.95
CA ASN A 104 -5.44 17.40 9.62
C ASN A 104 -5.08 17.24 11.09
N GLY A 105 -5.78 17.96 11.97
CA GLY A 105 -5.33 18.15 13.36
C GLY A 105 -3.98 18.85 13.41
N GLY A 106 -3.19 18.59 14.44
CA GLY A 106 -1.82 19.11 14.60
C GLY A 106 -0.78 18.48 13.65
N ASN A 107 -1.21 17.91 12.52
CA ASN A 107 -0.36 17.28 11.52
C ASN A 107 -0.53 17.92 10.14
N GLN A 108 0.58 18.04 9.43
CA GLN A 108 0.65 18.26 7.99
C GLN A 108 0.83 16.92 7.27
N ILE A 109 -0.10 16.63 6.36
CA ILE A 109 -0.03 15.45 5.49
C ILE A 109 0.28 15.90 4.07
N THR A 110 1.37 15.40 3.49
CA THR A 110 1.78 15.69 2.11
C THR A 110 1.81 14.41 1.30
N TRP A 111 1.02 14.37 0.23
CA TRP A 111 1.10 13.32 -0.78
C TRP A 111 1.95 13.81 -1.93
N PHE A 112 2.89 12.99 -2.38
CA PHE A 112 3.72 13.30 -3.53
C PHE A 112 4.08 12.05 -4.32
N SER A 113 4.28 12.22 -5.63
CA SER A 113 4.63 11.11 -6.52
C SER A 113 5.72 11.48 -7.51
N TYR A 114 6.65 10.56 -7.70
CA TYR A 114 7.70 10.62 -8.70
C TYR A 114 7.46 9.59 -9.79
N LYS A 115 7.68 9.97 -11.04
CA LYS A 115 7.56 9.07 -12.19
C LYS A 115 8.84 9.02 -12.98
N ASN A 116 9.34 7.82 -13.24
CA ASN A 116 10.46 7.58 -14.13
C ASN A 116 10.10 8.03 -15.55
N ILE A 117 10.96 8.84 -16.16
CA ILE A 117 10.71 9.48 -17.45
C ILE A 117 10.72 8.46 -18.60
N LYS A 118 11.47 7.35 -18.47
CA LYS A 118 11.64 6.34 -19.51
C LYS A 118 10.72 5.14 -19.33
N THR A 119 10.62 4.62 -18.11
CA THR A 119 9.92 3.34 -17.86
C THR A 119 8.46 3.52 -17.46
N GLY A 120 8.07 4.71 -17.01
CA GLY A 120 6.74 4.95 -16.44
C GLY A 120 6.56 4.45 -15.00
N TYR A 121 7.58 3.79 -14.42
CA TYR A 121 7.63 3.39 -13.01
C TYR A 121 7.29 4.57 -12.10
N THR A 122 6.39 4.36 -11.14
CA THR A 122 5.88 5.42 -10.27
C THR A 122 6.13 5.08 -8.80
N ARG A 123 6.59 6.07 -8.04
CA ARG A 123 6.75 6.01 -6.59
C ARG A 123 5.81 7.03 -5.97
N ALA A 124 4.88 6.59 -5.13
CA ALA A 124 3.87 7.44 -4.50
C ALA A 124 3.95 7.34 -2.98
N TYR A 125 4.00 8.48 -2.31
CA TYR A 125 4.22 8.57 -0.88
C TYR A 125 3.18 9.45 -0.19
N GLN A 126 2.89 9.10 1.06
CA GLN A 126 2.28 9.98 2.04
C GLN A 126 3.31 10.27 3.12
N GLN A 127 3.68 11.53 3.24
CA GLN A 127 4.40 12.08 4.37
C GLN A 127 3.39 12.60 5.40
N THR A 128 3.66 12.34 6.67
CA THR A 128 2.92 12.87 7.82
C THR A 128 3.94 13.45 8.78
N GLU A 129 3.80 14.73 9.06
CA GLU A 129 4.69 15.51 9.91
C GLU A 129 3.82 16.28 10.91
N ASN A 130 4.24 16.39 12.16
CA ASN A 130 3.52 17.24 13.11
C ASN A 130 3.84 18.73 12.87
N GLU A 131 3.01 19.63 13.42
CA GLU A 131 3.16 21.08 13.21
C GLU A 131 4.51 21.65 13.64
N GLU A 132 5.18 21.01 14.60
CA GLU A 132 6.50 21.42 15.10
C GLU A 132 7.68 20.86 14.29
N GLY A 133 7.41 19.97 13.32
CA GLY A 133 8.45 19.30 12.53
C GLY A 133 9.32 18.32 13.32
N THR A 134 8.89 17.94 14.53
CA THR A 134 9.64 17.06 15.45
C THR A 134 9.37 15.58 15.20
N SER A 135 8.34 15.23 14.44
CA SER A 135 8.04 13.85 14.03
C SER A 135 7.84 13.76 12.52
N LEU A 136 8.39 12.72 11.89
CA LEU A 136 8.24 12.47 10.46
C LEU A 136 7.95 11.00 10.18
N THR A 137 6.87 10.75 9.45
CA THR A 137 6.53 9.43 8.92
C THR A 137 6.31 9.50 7.43
N ILE A 138 6.84 8.54 6.69
CA ILE A 138 6.56 8.38 5.27
C ILE A 138 6.17 6.95 4.99
N ILE A 139 5.02 6.77 4.34
CA ILE A 139 4.55 5.48 3.87
C ILE A 139 4.24 5.56 2.38
N GLY A 140 4.60 4.53 1.62
CA GLY A 140 4.49 4.60 0.17
C GLY A 140 4.29 3.27 -0.53
N ILE A 141 3.97 3.39 -1.81
CA ILE A 141 3.90 2.30 -2.78
C ILE A 141 4.64 2.73 -4.04
N GLU A 142 5.47 1.83 -4.54
CA GLU A 142 6.14 1.94 -5.82
C GLU A 142 5.65 0.85 -6.76
N TYR A 143 5.47 1.16 -8.04
CA TYR A 143 4.85 0.24 -8.99
C TYR A 143 5.25 0.52 -10.44
N ASP A 144 5.34 -0.55 -11.23
CA ASP A 144 5.68 -0.49 -12.66
C ASP A 144 4.61 0.23 -13.49
N ASN A 145 3.34 -0.10 -13.25
CA ASN A 145 2.20 0.38 -14.03
C ASN A 145 0.88 0.25 -13.25
N GLU A 146 -0.20 0.77 -13.82
CA GLU A 146 -1.53 0.79 -13.19
C GLU A 146 -2.06 -0.61 -12.85
N SER A 147 -1.80 -1.61 -13.70
CA SER A 147 -2.24 -2.99 -13.44
C SER A 147 -1.53 -3.60 -12.23
N ALA A 148 -0.23 -3.33 -12.08
CA ALA A 148 0.52 -3.71 -10.88
C ALA A 148 -0.02 -2.99 -9.63
N TYR A 149 -0.29 -1.69 -9.73
CA TYR A 149 -0.89 -0.93 -8.63
C TYR A 149 -2.23 -1.54 -8.18
N GLU A 150 -3.17 -1.72 -9.11
CA GLU A 150 -4.51 -2.24 -8.78
C GLU A 150 -4.47 -3.67 -8.23
N LYS A 151 -3.56 -4.53 -8.73
CA LYS A 151 -3.35 -5.88 -8.19
C LYS A 151 -2.98 -5.87 -6.71
N TYR A 152 -2.12 -4.95 -6.28
CA TYR A 152 -1.56 -4.91 -4.93
C TYR A 152 -2.22 -3.86 -4.01
N LYS A 153 -3.14 -3.03 -4.53
CA LYS A 153 -3.79 -1.92 -3.82
C LYS A 153 -4.41 -2.30 -2.49
N ASN A 154 -5.17 -3.39 -2.44
CA ASN A 154 -5.81 -3.81 -1.19
C ASN A 154 -4.78 -4.25 -0.14
N GLN A 155 -3.70 -4.93 -0.55
CA GLN A 155 -2.60 -5.29 0.35
C GLN A 155 -1.85 -4.05 0.84
N TYR A 156 -1.64 -3.05 -0.02
CA TYR A 156 -1.04 -1.77 0.36
C TYR A 156 -1.87 -1.01 1.38
N LEU A 157 -3.19 -0.93 1.17
CA LEU A 157 -4.09 -0.28 2.12
C LEU A 157 -4.09 -0.99 3.49
N ALA A 158 -4.04 -2.32 3.51
CA ALA A 158 -3.91 -3.09 4.74
C ALA A 158 -2.55 -2.85 5.44
N PHE A 159 -1.45 -2.87 4.69
CA PHE A 159 -0.12 -2.50 5.17
C PHE A 159 -0.12 -1.11 5.80
N LYS A 160 -0.64 -0.11 5.08
CA LYS A 160 -0.71 1.27 5.56
C LYS A 160 -1.52 1.43 6.83
N LYS A 161 -2.64 0.73 6.94
CA LYS A 161 -3.50 0.75 8.14
C LYS A 161 -2.85 0.07 9.34
N SER A 162 -1.91 -0.86 9.10
CA SER A 162 -1.27 -1.64 10.16
C SER A 162 -0.12 -0.95 10.88
N LEU A 163 0.29 0.24 10.41
CA LEU A 163 1.38 0.98 11.02
C LEU A 163 1.08 1.30 12.47
N VAL A 164 1.95 0.84 13.35
CA VAL A 164 2.04 1.23 14.75
C VAL A 164 3.39 1.90 14.93
N GLN A 165 3.40 3.11 15.48
CA GLN A 165 4.63 3.80 15.84
C GLN A 165 4.78 3.88 17.35
N TYR A 166 6.03 3.88 17.77
CA TYR A 166 6.43 4.02 19.16
C TYR A 166 7.10 5.38 19.35
N ALA A 167 6.72 6.02 20.44
CA ALA A 167 7.43 7.14 21.04
C ALA A 167 7.66 6.79 22.51
N ASP A 168 8.69 7.37 23.12
CA ASP A 168 8.95 7.28 24.57
C ASP A 168 7.91 8.06 25.40
#